data_AF-A0A6G3ZPF4-F1
#
_entry.id   AF-A0A6G3ZPF4-F1
#
_cell.length_a   1.000
_cell.length_b   1.000
_cell.length_c   1.000
_cell.angle_alpha   90.00
_cell.angle_beta   90.00
_cell.angle_gamma   90.00
#
_symmetry.space_group_name_H-M   'P 1'
#
loop_
_entity.id
_entity.type
_entity.pdbx_description
1 polymer ?
#
loop_
_entity_poly.entity_id
_entity_poly.type
_entity_poly.pdbx_seq_one_letter_code
_entity_poly.pdbx_strand_id
1 'polypeptide(L)'
;MDERVEALTEQEGWQAEGFAARVHYKGGDDYYSIEFYAPSECVVYWKVKGDGETAVPVGRDTVPGPLRDRIRQDLAQADVDPEIESQSL
;
A
#
# COMPACT_ATOMS: atom_id res chain seq x y z
N MET A 1 -2.99 -11.50 14.65
CA MET A 1 -2.71 -10.79 13.40
C MET A 1 -3.99 -10.84 12.58
N ASP A 2 -4.32 -9.81 11.81
CA ASP A 2 -5.57 -9.82 11.03
C ASP A 2 -5.40 -10.73 9.80
N GLU A 3 -6.42 -11.52 9.46
CA GLU A 3 -6.37 -12.48 8.35
C GLU A 3 -6.06 -11.82 7.01
N ARG A 4 -6.52 -10.57 6.80
CA ARG A 4 -6.24 -9.79 5.58
C ARG A 4 -4.79 -9.33 5.52
N VAL A 5 -4.23 -8.97 6.67
CA VAL A 5 -2.80 -8.61 6.77
C VAL A 5 -1.94 -9.84 6.49
N GLU A 6 -2.31 -11.00 7.03
CA GLU A 6 -1.63 -12.27 6.74
C GLU A 6 -1.70 -12.62 5.24
N ALA A 7 -2.89 -12.55 4.63
CA ALA A 7 -3.07 -12.83 3.20
C ALA A 7 -2.31 -11.85 2.29
N LEU A 8 -2.20 -10.57 2.68
CA LEU A 8 -1.38 -9.60 1.94
C LEU A 8 0.10 -9.96 1.99
N THR A 9 0.62 -10.53 3.08
CA THR A 9 2.04 -10.96 3.13
C THR A 9 2.39 -12.10 2.19
N GLU A 10 1.40 -12.80 1.63
CA GLU A 10 1.62 -13.78 0.57
C GLU A 10 1.85 -13.11 -0.80
N GLN A 11 1.50 -11.83 -0.94
CA GLN A 11 1.72 -11.04 -2.15
C GLN A 11 3.15 -10.50 -2.20
N GLU A 12 3.67 -10.30 -3.41
CA GLU A 12 5.07 -9.94 -3.61
C GLU A 12 5.44 -8.61 -2.94
N GLY A 13 6.38 -8.69 -1.99
CA GLY A 13 7.01 -7.53 -1.34
C GLY A 13 6.25 -6.96 -0.14
N TRP A 14 5.05 -7.48 0.16
CA TRP A 14 4.29 -7.08 1.33
C TRP A 14 4.86 -7.67 2.61
N GLN A 15 4.81 -6.89 3.67
CA GLN A 15 5.30 -7.23 5.00
C GLN A 15 4.27 -6.83 6.04
N ALA A 16 4.10 -7.64 7.07
CA ALA A 16 3.20 -7.30 8.15
C ALA A 16 3.87 -6.48 9.24
N GLU A 17 3.17 -5.45 9.67
CA GLU A 17 3.56 -4.55 10.76
C GLU A 17 2.36 -4.35 11.70
N GLY A 18 2.17 -5.30 12.62
CA GLY A 18 1.10 -5.26 13.61
C GLY A 18 -0.29 -5.41 12.98
N PHE A 19 -1.00 -4.30 12.83
CA PHE A 19 -2.34 -4.22 12.24
C PHE A 19 -2.32 -3.78 10.76
N ALA A 20 -1.13 -3.57 10.20
CA ALA A 20 -0.94 -3.13 8.85
C ALA A 20 -0.14 -4.14 8.01
N ALA A 21 -0.39 -4.13 6.71
CA ALA A 21 0.55 -4.68 5.73
C ALA A 21 1.20 -3.49 5.00
N ARG A 22 2.50 -3.57 4.71
CA ARG A 22 3.26 -2.52 4.03
C ARG A 22 4.05 -3.12 2.87
N VAL A 23 4.07 -2.41 1.74
CA VAL A 23 4.91 -2.75 0.58
C VAL A 23 5.66 -1.52 0.10
N HIS A 24 6.91 -1.72 -0.31
CA HIS A 24 7.72 -0.67 -0.93
C HIS A 24 7.81 -0.89 -2.43
N TYR A 25 7.57 0.17 -3.20
CA TYR A 25 7.66 0.15 -4.65
C TYR A 25 8.66 1.19 -5.14
N LYS A 26 9.55 0.76 -6.03
CA LYS A 26 10.46 1.64 -6.75
C LYS A 26 9.96 1.80 -8.19
N GLY A 27 9.49 3.00 -8.53
CA GLY A 27 9.00 3.35 -9.87
C GLY A 27 9.84 4.47 -10.47
N GLY A 28 10.74 4.13 -11.40
CA GLY A 28 11.66 5.12 -11.99
C GLY A 28 12.61 5.72 -10.94
N ASP A 29 12.58 7.05 -10.80
CA ASP A 29 13.33 7.82 -9.80
C ASP A 29 12.60 7.94 -8.44
N ASP A 30 11.33 7.54 -8.39
CA ASP A 30 10.49 7.70 -7.20
C ASP A 30 10.37 6.39 -6.41
N TYR A 31 10.27 6.55 -5.10
CA TYR A 31 10.07 5.47 -4.14
C TYR A 31 8.77 5.72 -3.38
N TYR A 32 7.94 4.69 -3.31
CA TYR A 32 6.68 4.73 -2.61
C TYR A 32 6.65 3.67 -1.52
N SER A 33 6.08 4.01 -0.38
CA SER A 33 5.65 3.05 0.64
C SER A 33 4.13 3.09 0.68
N ILE A 34 3.51 1.91 0.66
CA ILE A 34 2.06 1.76 0.63
C ILE A 34 1.69 0.90 1.81
N GLU A 35 0.67 1.34 2.54
CA GLU A 35 0.21 0.68 3.76
C GLU A 35 -1.28 0.39 3.65
N PHE A 36 -1.66 -0.83 4.00
CA PHE A 36 -3.04 -1.21 4.26
C PHE A 36 -3.24 -1.37 5.78
N TYR A 37 -4.26 -0.72 6.34
CA TYR A 37 -4.63 -0.87 7.74
C TYR A 37 -5.95 -1.64 7.88
N ALA A 38 -5.90 -2.84 8.45
CA ALA A 38 -7.10 -3.67 8.61
C ALA A 38 -8.19 -3.06 9.50
N PRO A 39 -7.90 -2.40 10.65
CA PRO A 39 -8.94 -1.86 11.53
C PRO A 39 -9.78 -0.74 10.91
N SER A 40 -9.19 0.00 9.96
CA SER A 40 -9.81 1.15 9.31
C SER A 40 -10.16 0.87 7.85
N GLU A 41 -9.84 -0.32 7.35
CA GLU A 41 -10.00 -0.74 5.95
C GLU A 41 -9.55 0.33 4.96
N CYS A 42 -8.34 0.87 5.14
CA CYS A 42 -7.84 1.99 4.35
C CYS A 42 -6.43 1.75 3.80
N VAL A 43 -6.14 2.39 2.67
CA VAL A 43 -4.82 2.40 2.04
C VAL A 43 -4.20 3.79 2.14
N VAL A 44 -2.96 3.86 2.61
CA VAL A 44 -2.19 5.10 2.72
C VAL A 44 -0.97 5.05 1.81
N TYR A 45 -0.78 6.13 1.05
CA TYR A 45 0.36 6.28 0.15
C TYR A 45 1.39 7.24 0.73
N TRP A 46 2.64 6.81 0.69
CA TRP A 46 3.79 7.60 1.10
C TRP A 46 4.77 7.71 -0.05
N LYS A 47 5.28 8.91 -0.29
CA LYS A 47 6.38 9.14 -1.22
C LYS A 47 7.66 9.36 -0.42
N VAL A 48 8.65 8.53 -0.66
CA VAL A 48 9.99 8.70 -0.09
C VAL A 48 10.74 9.75 -0.90
N LYS A 49 11.29 10.75 -0.22
CA LYS A 49 12.09 11.81 -0.84
C LYS A 49 13.41 11.24 -1.34
N GLY A 50 14.09 11.95 -2.25
CA GLY A 50 15.38 11.53 -2.84
C GLY A 50 16.52 11.29 -1.84
N ASP A 51 16.32 11.63 -0.57
CA ASP A 51 17.19 11.31 0.56
C ASP A 51 17.07 9.83 1.01
N GLY A 52 16.00 9.13 0.61
CA GLY A 52 15.76 7.72 0.92
C GLY A 52 15.27 7.46 2.34
N GLU A 53 15.36 8.43 3.25
CA GLU A 53 15.02 8.27 4.67
C GLU A 53 13.65 8.87 5.00
N THR A 54 13.26 9.95 4.32
CA THR A 54 12.04 10.70 4.64
C THR A 54 10.88 10.30 3.75
N ALA A 55 9.84 9.69 4.34
CA ALA A 55 8.56 9.42 3.69
C ALA A 55 7.52 10.49 4.04
N VAL A 56 6.84 11.04 3.03
CA VAL A 56 5.73 12.00 3.24
C VAL A 56 4.42 11.41 2.74
N PRO A 57 3.30 11.60 3.45
CA PRO A 57 2.00 11.13 2.98
C PRO A 57 1.62 11.91 1.73
N VAL A 58 1.12 11.22 0.72
CA VAL A 58 0.71 11.81 -0.55
C VAL A 58 -0.70 11.38 -0.92
N GLY A 59 -1.41 12.26 -1.61
CA GLY A 59 -2.73 11.94 -2.14
C GLY A 59 -2.65 10.89 -3.24
N ARG A 60 -3.65 10.01 -3.30
CA ARG A 60 -3.82 8.97 -4.32
C ARG A 60 -3.67 9.48 -5.75
N ASP A 61 -4.13 10.69 -6.04
CA ASP A 61 -4.06 11.29 -7.38
C ASP A 61 -2.63 11.60 -7.85
N THR A 62 -1.67 11.64 -6.92
CA THR A 62 -0.24 11.85 -7.21
C THR A 62 0.52 10.54 -7.41
N VAL A 63 -0.14 9.40 -7.21
CA VAL A 63 0.45 8.07 -7.32
C VAL A 63 0.28 7.56 -8.76
N PRO A 64 1.34 7.01 -9.39
CA PRO A 64 1.25 6.47 -10.75
C PRO A 64 0.16 5.41 -10.88
N GLY A 65 -0.62 5.47 -11.97
CA GLY A 65 -1.67 4.51 -12.29
C GLY A 65 -1.25 3.04 -12.12
N PRO A 66 -0.15 2.59 -12.77
CA PRO A 66 0.32 1.21 -12.67
C PRO A 66 0.62 0.73 -11.24
N LEU A 67 1.03 1.63 -10.35
CA LEU A 67 1.24 1.31 -8.95
C LEU A 67 -0.11 1.10 -8.25
N ARG A 68 -1.09 1.97 -8.49
CA ARG A 68 -2.44 1.80 -7.95
C ARG A 68 -3.11 0.52 -8.48
N ASP A 69 -2.94 0.21 -9.76
CA ASP A 69 -3.44 -1.03 -10.36
C ASP A 69 -2.85 -2.27 -9.67
N ARG A 70 -1.54 -2.27 -9.39
CA ARG A 70 -0.88 -3.34 -8.61
C ARG A 70 -1.50 -3.47 -7.23
N ILE A 71 -1.64 -2.38 -6.49
CA ILE A 71 -2.21 -2.43 -5.12
C ILE A 71 -3.63 -2.99 -5.13
N ARG A 72 -4.48 -2.58 -6.09
CA ARG A 72 -5.83 -3.13 -6.23
C ARG A 72 -5.83 -4.62 -6.55
N GLN A 73 -4.87 -5.08 -7.36
CA GLN A 73 -4.72 -6.50 -7.65
C GLN A 73 -4.30 -7.28 -6.39
N ASP A 74 -3.30 -6.79 -5.65
CA ASP A 74 -2.81 -7.43 -4.43
C ASP A 74 -3.91 -7.53 -3.36
N LEU A 75 -4.71 -6.47 -3.19
CA LEU A 75 -5.88 -6.48 -2.32
C LEU A 75 -6.90 -7.55 -2.72
N ALA A 76 -7.26 -7.61 -4.01
CA ALA A 76 -8.20 -8.60 -4.51
C ALA A 76 -7.67 -10.04 -4.35
N GLN A 77 -6.36 -10.26 -4.49
CA GLN A 77 -5.72 -11.56 -4.27
C GLN A 77 -5.68 -11.95 -2.79
N ALA A 78 -5.71 -10.98 -1.88
CA ALA A 78 -5.80 -11.17 -0.44
C ALA A 78 -7.25 -11.21 0.09
N ASP A 79 -8.25 -11.36 -0.78
CA ASP A 79 -9.69 -11.34 -0.45
C ASP A 79 -10.15 -10.00 0.21
N VAL A 80 -9.43 -8.92 -0.06
CA VAL A 80 -9.77 -7.56 0.38
C VAL A 80 -10.46 -6.82 -0.77
N ASP A 81 -11.55 -6.12 -0.47
CA ASP A 81 -12.26 -5.34 -1.47
C ASP A 81 -11.33 -4.26 -2.07
N PRO A 82 -11.06 -4.25 -3.39
CA PRO A 82 -10.12 -3.31 -3.98
C PRO A 82 -10.65 -1.88 -4.05
N GLU A 83 -11.93 -1.62 -3.77
CA GLU A 83 -12.46 -0.25 -3.74
C GLU A 83 -11.98 0.53 -2.51
N ILE A 84 -11.53 -0.15 -1.46
CA ILE A 84 -10.93 0.52 -0.29
C ILE A 84 -9.70 1.36 -0.65
N GLU A 85 -8.97 0.98 -1.72
CA GLU A 85 -7.84 1.76 -2.24
C GLU A 85 -8.27 3.16 -2.69
N SER A 86 -9.53 3.31 -3.11
CA SER A 86 -10.10 4.57 -3.55
C SER A 86 -10.83 5.32 -2.43
N GLN A 87 -10.96 4.74 -1.24
CA GLN A 87 -11.58 5.40 -0.10
C GLN A 87 -10.62 6.44 0.48
N SER A 88 -11.12 7.66 0.61
CA SER A 88 -10.45 8.72 1.36
C SER A 88 -10.77 8.60 2.84
N LEU A 89 -9.73 8.65 3.67
CA LEU A 89 -9.81 8.80 5.13
C LEU A 89 -10.28 10.20 5.54
#